data_AF-A0A7S1CXM8-F1
#
_entry.id   AF-A0A7S1CXM8-F1
#
_cell.length_a   1.000
_cell.length_b   1.000
_cell.length_c   1.000
_cell.angle_alpha   90.00
_cell.angle_beta   90.00
_cell.angle_gamma   90.00
#
_symmetry.space_group_name_H-M   'P 1'
#
loop_
_entity.id
_entity.type
_entity.pdbx_description
1 polymer ?
#
loop_
_entity_poly.entity_id
_entity_poly.type
_entity_poly.pdbx_seq_one_letter_code
_entity_poly.pdbx_strand_id
1 'polypeptide(L)'
;MDEQGLAPNWRFCDTLMSYLITSKAHDVGDKAEELLARMEVRKALQQDKEFDDVNHQTYMFVLHCWKQSAKFRYPGAADRAYRLLRSMEIQSGLDSVSVEEFERLSDEEKTIVDAVYDRDLAPQCAAYNEVLLACGHVSLKDEQRHAMGIADEVYSNMLKRGVVPDSATYNYLLNCCHFLLPPQDKKRRRQLAMKYFDDALERQMDNDLVWKALGMMDSKLHHFYSTNRPSSSSSPTAATEEEEEGGESTALS
;
A
#
# COMPACT_ATOMS: atom_id res chain seq x y z
N MET A 1 29.89 39.87 -7.16
CA MET A 1 28.60 39.27 -7.56
C MET A 1 28.60 37.92 -6.92
N ASP A 2 27.92 37.80 -5.78
CA ASP A 2 27.83 36.52 -5.09
C ASP A 2 26.98 35.59 -5.96
N GLU A 3 27.60 34.59 -6.57
CA GLU A 3 26.94 33.40 -7.09
C GLU A 3 26.42 32.57 -5.91
N GLN A 4 25.59 33.16 -5.05
CA GLN A 4 24.59 32.41 -4.32
C GLN A 4 23.55 31.98 -5.36
N GLY A 5 23.96 31.03 -6.21
CA GLY A 5 23.11 30.34 -7.13
C GLY A 5 21.95 29.77 -6.33
N LEU A 6 20.74 30.21 -6.67
CA LEU A 6 19.49 29.76 -6.07
C LEU A 6 19.51 28.23 -6.00
N ALA A 7 19.82 27.71 -4.81
CA ALA A 7 19.74 26.29 -4.57
C ALA A 7 18.27 25.92 -4.82
N PRO A 8 17.97 24.92 -5.67
CA PRO A 8 16.60 24.54 -5.92
C PRO A 8 15.95 24.14 -4.60
N ASN A 9 14.80 24.74 -4.28
CA ASN A 9 14.00 24.43 -3.08
C ASN A 9 13.14 23.18 -3.30
N TRP A 10 12.47 22.68 -2.25
CA TRP A 10 11.64 21.48 -2.33
C TRP A 10 10.51 21.60 -3.38
N ARG A 11 9.91 22.80 -3.54
CA ARG A 11 8.85 23.04 -4.56
C ARG A 11 9.37 22.83 -5.97
N PHE A 12 10.62 23.22 -6.23
CA PHE A 12 11.27 22.95 -7.49
C PHE A 12 11.46 21.44 -7.70
N CYS A 13 11.92 20.71 -6.67
CA CYS A 13 12.03 19.25 -6.71
C CYS A 13 10.68 18.58 -6.98
N ASP A 14 9.61 18.98 -6.28
CA ASP A 14 8.25 18.46 -6.48
C ASP A 14 7.72 18.74 -7.89
N THR A 15 8.01 19.93 -8.42
CA THR A 15 7.65 20.30 -9.80
C THR A 15 8.39 19.40 -10.80
N LEU A 16 9.68 19.16 -10.58
CA LEU A 16 10.46 18.26 -11.41
C LEU A 16 9.96 16.82 -11.32
N MET A 17 9.67 16.31 -10.12
CA MET A 17 9.14 14.96 -9.94
C MET A 17 7.76 14.82 -10.60
N SER A 18 6.88 15.81 -10.45
CA SER A 18 5.59 15.84 -11.15
C SER A 18 5.74 15.81 -12.66
N TYR A 19 6.72 16.55 -13.21
CA TYR A 19 7.06 16.49 -14.62
C TYR A 19 7.58 15.10 -15.03
N LEU A 20 8.47 14.49 -14.24
CA LEU A 20 9.00 13.14 -14.48
C LEU A 20 7.89 12.08 -14.53
N ILE A 21 6.87 12.17 -13.66
CA ILE A 21 5.73 11.23 -13.67
C ILE A 21 4.98 11.25 -15.01
N THR A 22 4.84 12.44 -15.61
CA THR A 22 4.18 12.59 -16.92
C THR A 22 5.07 12.20 -18.11
N SER A 23 6.38 12.06 -17.87
CA SER A 23 7.33 11.65 -18.89
C SER A 23 7.12 10.19 -19.31
N LYS A 24 7.48 9.89 -20.56
CA LYS A 24 7.51 8.52 -21.12
C LYS A 24 8.91 7.90 -21.07
N ALA A 25 9.84 8.54 -20.38
CA ALA A 25 11.18 8.00 -20.22
C ALA A 25 11.16 6.80 -19.25
N HIS A 26 11.92 5.76 -19.57
CA HIS A 26 11.97 4.55 -18.74
C HIS A 26 12.77 4.74 -17.44
N ASP A 27 13.62 5.77 -17.37
CA ASP A 27 14.60 6.01 -16.29
C ASP A 27 14.10 7.09 -15.31
N VAL A 28 12.81 7.38 -15.30
CA VAL A 28 12.22 8.40 -14.41
C VAL A 28 12.37 8.04 -12.94
N GLY A 29 12.34 6.75 -12.60
CA GLY A 29 12.62 6.24 -11.26
C GLY A 29 14.01 6.62 -10.75
N ASP A 30 15.06 6.38 -11.54
CA ASP A 30 16.44 6.74 -11.17
C ASP A 30 16.59 8.24 -10.91
N LYS A 31 16.06 9.06 -11.83
CA LYS A 31 16.13 10.53 -11.71
C LYS A 31 15.40 11.03 -10.47
N ALA A 32 14.24 10.46 -10.17
CA ALA A 32 13.46 10.82 -9.00
C ALA A 32 14.17 10.39 -7.70
N GLU A 33 14.78 9.21 -7.67
CA GLU A 33 15.54 8.72 -6.52
C GLU A 33 16.85 9.50 -6.30
N GLU A 34 17.54 9.92 -7.37
CA GLU A 34 18.69 10.83 -7.28
C GLU A 34 18.29 12.19 -6.68
N LEU A 35 17.14 12.73 -7.08
CA LEU A 35 16.58 13.96 -6.49
C LEU A 35 16.27 13.77 -5.00
N LEU A 36 15.61 12.67 -4.63
CA LEU A 36 15.33 12.34 -3.23
C LEU A 36 16.62 12.24 -2.41
N ALA A 37 17.63 11.51 -2.88
CA ALA A 37 18.90 11.37 -2.19
C ALA A 37 19.59 12.73 -1.95
N ARG A 38 19.51 13.66 -2.93
CA ARG A 38 20.02 15.03 -2.75
C ARG A 38 19.23 15.80 -1.70
N MET A 39 17.92 15.62 -1.62
CA MET A 39 17.07 16.24 -0.59
C MET A 39 17.43 15.71 0.80
N GLU A 40 17.58 14.39 0.95
CA GLU A 40 17.97 13.75 2.21
C GLU A 40 19.36 14.20 2.69
N VAL A 41 20.34 14.30 1.79
CA VAL A 41 21.68 14.80 2.13
C VAL A 41 21.64 16.26 2.59
N ARG A 42 20.83 17.11 1.96
CA ARG A 42 20.67 18.51 2.38
C ARG A 42 20.02 18.63 3.75
N LYS A 43 18.97 17.84 4.02
CA LYS A 43 18.34 17.74 5.35
C LYS A 43 19.39 17.37 6.41
N ALA A 44 20.20 16.35 6.14
CA ALA A 44 21.24 15.89 7.06
C ALA A 44 22.33 16.94 7.34
N LEU A 45 22.67 17.78 6.35
CA LEU A 45 23.70 18.81 6.51
C LEU A 45 23.20 20.10 7.18
N GLN A 46 21.90 20.21 7.48
CA GLN A 46 21.27 21.40 8.07
C GLN A 46 21.63 22.71 7.36
N GLN A 47 21.92 22.63 6.05
CA GLN A 47 22.47 23.77 5.30
C GLN A 47 21.45 24.88 5.07
N ASP A 48 20.16 24.61 5.29
CA ASP A 48 19.11 25.56 5.02
C ASP A 48 17.88 25.30 5.90
N LYS A 49 17.59 26.21 6.84
CA LYS A 49 16.37 26.13 7.68
C LYS A 49 15.09 26.37 6.87
N GLU A 50 15.19 26.89 5.65
CA GLU A 50 14.06 27.13 4.76
C GLU A 50 13.78 25.96 3.80
N PHE A 51 14.65 24.94 3.77
CA PHE A 51 14.39 23.77 2.93
C PHE A 51 13.46 22.81 3.67
N ASP A 52 12.19 22.80 3.28
CA ASP A 52 11.22 21.86 3.86
C ASP A 52 11.72 20.41 3.72
N ASP A 53 11.51 19.66 4.79
CA ASP A 53 11.97 18.29 4.94
C ASP A 53 11.37 17.36 3.87
N VAL A 54 12.13 16.33 3.52
CA VAL A 54 11.61 15.16 2.80
C VAL A 54 10.41 14.63 3.58
N ASN A 55 9.26 14.57 2.93
CA ASN A 55 8.00 14.19 3.54
C ASN A 55 7.34 13.03 2.78
N HIS A 56 6.17 12.59 3.27
CA HIS A 56 5.40 11.51 2.66
C HIS A 56 5.13 11.74 1.16
N GLN A 57 4.81 12.97 0.77
CA GLN A 57 4.49 13.31 -0.61
C GLN A 57 5.70 13.17 -1.53
N THR A 58 6.91 13.55 -1.06
CA THR A 58 8.15 13.34 -1.81
C THR A 58 8.36 11.86 -2.12
N TYR A 59 8.19 10.98 -1.12
CA TYR A 59 8.27 9.53 -1.30
C TYR A 59 7.23 9.00 -2.28
N MET A 60 5.99 9.46 -2.17
CA MET A 60 4.90 9.08 -3.07
C MET A 60 5.21 9.45 -4.53
N PHE A 61 5.82 10.61 -4.78
CA PHE A 61 6.24 10.98 -6.13
C PHE A 61 7.32 10.04 -6.70
N VAL A 62 8.30 9.65 -5.89
CA VAL A 62 9.35 8.72 -6.34
C VAL A 62 8.78 7.32 -6.57
N LEU A 63 7.85 6.85 -5.71
CA LEU A 63 7.09 5.61 -5.94
C LEU A 63 6.31 5.64 -7.26
N HIS A 64 5.62 6.75 -7.56
CA HIS A 64 4.95 6.96 -8.84
C HIS A 64 5.92 6.89 -10.03
N CYS A 65 7.10 7.48 -9.91
CA CYS A 65 8.16 7.39 -10.92
C CYS A 65 8.61 5.93 -11.12
N TRP A 66 8.83 5.17 -10.04
CA TRP A 66 9.21 3.76 -10.17
C TRP A 66 8.11 2.89 -10.79
N LYS A 67 6.83 3.12 -10.45
CA LYS A 67 5.69 2.51 -11.16
C LYS A 67 5.73 2.83 -12.66
N GLN A 68 6.00 4.08 -13.03
CA GLN A 68 6.08 4.50 -14.43
C GLN A 68 7.26 3.83 -15.14
N SER A 69 8.42 3.74 -14.49
CA SER A 69 9.59 3.00 -14.99
C SER A 69 9.25 1.51 -15.22
N ALA A 70 8.55 0.87 -14.29
CA ALA A 70 8.09 -0.52 -14.45
C ALA A 70 7.19 -0.70 -15.68
N LYS A 71 6.26 0.23 -15.91
CA LYS A 71 5.38 0.26 -17.09
C LYS A 71 6.17 0.32 -18.41
N PHE A 72 7.32 0.98 -18.41
CA PHE A 72 8.24 1.05 -19.55
C PHE A 72 9.36 0.00 -19.51
N ARG A 73 9.15 -1.10 -18.77
CA ARG A 73 10.03 -2.28 -18.73
C ARG A 73 11.43 -1.98 -18.19
N TYR A 74 11.56 -0.98 -17.32
CA TYR A 74 12.82 -0.71 -16.67
C TYR A 74 13.17 -1.85 -15.69
N PRO A 75 14.35 -2.50 -15.82
CA PRO A 75 14.74 -3.61 -14.97
C PRO A 75 14.80 -3.24 -13.48
N GLY A 76 14.32 -4.13 -12.62
CA GLY A 76 14.37 -3.94 -11.17
C GLY A 76 13.46 -2.83 -10.63
N ALA A 77 12.59 -2.22 -11.44
CA ALA A 77 11.75 -1.11 -10.99
C ALA A 77 10.85 -1.47 -9.80
N ALA A 78 10.28 -2.68 -9.77
CA ALA A 78 9.49 -3.16 -8.64
C ALA A 78 10.32 -3.34 -7.36
N ASP A 79 11.56 -3.82 -7.49
CA ASP A 79 12.49 -3.98 -6.38
C ASP A 79 12.91 -2.63 -5.78
N ARG A 80 13.15 -1.63 -6.64
CA ARG A 80 13.47 -0.26 -6.21
C ARG A 80 12.27 0.40 -5.53
N ALA A 81 11.07 0.27 -6.08
CA ALA A 81 9.84 0.73 -5.43
C ALA A 81 9.65 0.08 -4.05
N TYR A 82 9.90 -1.23 -3.95
CA TYR A 82 9.80 -1.95 -2.68
C TYR A 82 10.81 -1.46 -1.64
N ARG A 83 12.08 -1.28 -2.04
CA ARG A 83 13.11 -0.72 -1.15
C ARG A 83 12.76 0.68 -0.66
N LEU A 84 12.17 1.50 -1.53
CA LEU A 84 11.74 2.83 -1.13
C LEU A 84 10.61 2.80 -0.11
N LEU A 85 9.62 1.91 -0.28
CA LEU A 85 8.58 1.67 0.72
C LEU A 85 9.19 1.19 2.06
N ARG A 86 10.17 0.28 2.02
CA ARG A 86 10.90 -0.14 3.23
C ARG A 86 11.62 1.03 3.90
N SER A 87 12.22 1.94 3.14
CA SER A 87 12.82 3.15 3.70
C SER A 87 11.79 4.01 4.43
N MET A 88 10.58 4.20 3.88
CA MET A 88 9.49 4.90 4.58
C MET A 88 9.13 4.21 5.91
N GLU A 89 9.00 2.88 5.91
CA GLU A 89 8.68 2.09 7.12
C GLU A 89 9.75 2.24 8.20
N ILE A 90 11.02 2.24 7.81
CA ILE A 90 12.16 2.39 8.73
C ILE A 90 12.22 3.82 9.28
N GLN A 91 12.12 4.83 8.41
CA GLN A 91 12.22 6.24 8.81
C GLN A 91 11.03 6.69 9.67
N SER A 92 9.86 6.06 9.50
CA SER A 92 8.68 6.30 10.36
C SER A 92 8.68 5.54 11.68
N GLY A 93 9.64 4.63 11.90
CA GLY A 93 9.74 3.83 13.12
C GLY A 93 8.74 2.68 13.22
N LEU A 94 7.93 2.42 12.18
CA LEU A 94 6.95 1.33 12.16
C LEU A 94 7.57 -0.07 12.26
N ASP A 95 8.86 -0.20 11.93
CA ASP A 95 9.60 -1.46 12.10
C ASP A 95 10.14 -1.65 13.53
N SER A 96 10.33 -0.56 14.28
CA SER A 96 11.06 -0.57 15.54
C SER A 96 10.15 -0.62 16.76
N VAL A 97 9.03 0.11 16.73
CA VAL A 97 8.16 0.28 17.90
C VAL A 97 6.71 0.12 17.47
N SER A 98 6.02 -0.89 18.00
CA SER A 98 4.57 -1.05 17.76
C SER A 98 3.78 0.09 18.39
N VAL A 99 2.56 0.36 17.92
CA VAL A 99 1.69 1.40 18.51
C VAL A 99 1.46 1.12 19.99
N GLU A 100 1.18 -0.13 20.34
CA GLU A 100 0.93 -0.58 21.72
C GLU A 100 2.18 -0.50 22.60
N GLU A 101 3.37 -0.67 22.02
CA GLU A 101 4.63 -0.49 22.74
C GLU A 101 4.94 0.99 22.94
N PHE A 102 4.72 1.82 21.92
CA PHE A 102 4.92 3.25 22.00
C PHE A 102 4.03 3.90 23.07
N GLU A 103 2.76 3.47 23.18
CA GLU A 103 1.85 3.98 24.20
C GLU A 103 2.34 3.71 25.63
N ARG A 104 3.07 2.59 25.83
CA ARG A 104 3.65 2.18 27.12
C ARG A 104 4.95 2.89 27.48
N LEU A 105 5.57 3.59 26.54
CA LEU A 105 6.80 4.35 26.80
C LEU A 105 6.55 5.55 27.71
N SER A 106 7.56 5.89 28.51
CA SER A 106 7.63 7.15 29.25
C SER A 106 7.68 8.37 28.32
N ASP A 107 7.37 9.55 28.84
CA ASP A 107 7.39 10.79 28.03
C ASP A 107 8.79 11.13 27.51
N GLU A 108 9.83 10.81 28.29
CA GLU A 108 11.23 10.95 27.88
C GLU A 108 11.57 10.00 26.72
N GLU A 109 11.14 8.74 26.79
CA GLU A 109 11.36 7.75 25.71
C GLU A 109 10.59 8.13 24.45
N LYS A 110 9.35 8.61 24.57
CA LYS A 110 8.56 9.12 23.44
C LYS A 110 9.25 10.30 22.75
N THR A 111 9.82 11.22 23.54
CA THR A 111 10.59 12.35 23.02
C THR A 111 11.82 11.90 22.21
N ILE A 112 12.51 10.85 22.66
CA ILE A 112 13.65 10.27 21.93
C ILE A 112 13.17 9.60 20.63
N VAL A 113 12.10 8.81 20.69
CA VAL A 113 11.52 8.15 19.51
C VAL A 113 11.10 9.18 18.47
N ASP A 114 10.41 10.24 18.88
CA ASP A 114 9.96 11.30 17.96
C ASP A 114 11.12 12.17 17.45
N ALA A 115 12.26 12.21 18.15
CA ALA A 115 13.48 12.86 17.66
C ALA A 115 14.25 12.01 16.64
N VAL A 116 14.05 10.68 16.64
CA VAL A 116 14.74 9.73 15.76
C VAL A 116 13.91 9.36 14.54
N TYR A 117 12.59 9.25 14.70
CA TYR A 117 11.67 8.77 13.67
C TYR A 117 10.69 9.86 13.27
N ASP A 118 10.43 9.94 11.97
CA ASP A 118 9.45 10.86 11.39
C ASP A 118 8.16 10.08 11.10
N ARG A 119 7.25 10.07 12.08
CA ARG A 119 5.98 9.32 12.00
C ARG A 119 5.11 9.77 10.84
N ASP A 120 5.27 11.00 10.36
CA ASP A 120 4.51 11.50 9.22
C ASP A 120 4.96 10.84 7.90
N LEU A 121 6.10 10.16 7.89
CA LEU A 121 6.55 9.31 6.78
C LEU A 121 5.90 7.93 6.75
N ALA A 122 5.07 7.57 7.72
CA ALA A 122 4.42 6.25 7.77
C ALA A 122 3.68 5.97 6.45
N PRO A 123 4.01 4.87 5.74
CA PRO A 123 3.34 4.55 4.49
C PRO A 123 1.87 4.24 4.73
N GLN A 124 1.03 4.88 3.91
CA GLN A 124 -0.40 4.68 3.90
C GLN A 124 -0.78 3.70 2.79
N CYS A 125 -2.06 3.31 2.71
CA CYS A 125 -2.57 2.38 1.69
C CYS A 125 -2.11 2.74 0.27
N ALA A 126 -2.09 4.04 -0.08
CA ALA A 126 -1.62 4.51 -1.37
C ALA A 126 -0.16 4.12 -1.67
N ALA A 127 0.76 4.20 -0.70
CA ALA A 127 2.17 3.85 -0.89
C ALA A 127 2.35 2.35 -1.18
N TYR A 128 1.65 1.49 -0.43
CA TYR A 128 1.61 0.04 -0.69
C TYR A 128 1.06 -0.25 -2.09
N ASN A 129 -0.05 0.40 -2.45
CA ASN A 129 -0.70 0.24 -3.75
C ASN A 129 0.20 0.66 -4.92
N GLU A 130 1.05 1.67 -4.76
CA GLU A 130 2.03 2.07 -5.78
C GLU A 130 3.10 0.98 -6.03
N VAL A 131 3.57 0.31 -4.98
CA VAL A 131 4.50 -0.83 -5.14
C VAL A 131 3.81 -2.02 -5.79
N LEU A 132 2.56 -2.32 -5.42
CA LEU A 132 1.77 -3.39 -6.06
C LEU A 132 1.53 -3.11 -7.55
N LEU A 133 1.26 -1.85 -7.91
CA LEU A 133 1.16 -1.41 -9.30
C LEU A 133 2.49 -1.57 -10.05
N ALA A 134 3.61 -1.20 -9.43
CA ALA A 134 4.94 -1.40 -10.02
C ALA A 134 5.18 -2.90 -10.28
N CYS A 135 4.83 -3.77 -9.34
CA CYS A 135 4.90 -5.23 -9.52
C CYS A 135 4.03 -5.68 -10.68
N GLY A 136 2.77 -5.26 -10.75
CA GLY A 136 1.83 -5.64 -11.81
C GLY A 136 2.26 -5.22 -13.24
N HIS A 137 3.14 -4.22 -13.36
CA HIS A 137 3.70 -3.79 -14.64
C HIS A 137 4.99 -4.53 -15.07
N VAL A 138 5.55 -5.39 -14.21
CA VAL A 138 6.74 -6.16 -14.56
C VAL A 138 6.43 -7.11 -15.71
N SER A 139 7.18 -6.93 -16.81
CA SER A 139 7.01 -7.71 -18.04
C SER A 139 8.24 -8.54 -18.42
N LEU A 140 9.37 -8.32 -17.73
CA LEU A 140 10.59 -9.12 -17.88
C LEU A 140 10.39 -10.46 -17.18
N LYS A 141 10.42 -11.56 -17.94
CA LYS A 141 10.10 -12.91 -17.45
C LYS A 141 10.94 -13.34 -16.24
N ASP A 142 12.22 -12.98 -16.24
CA ASP A 142 13.15 -13.37 -15.18
C ASP A 142 12.86 -12.64 -13.85
N GLU A 143 12.16 -11.51 -13.90
CA GLU A 143 11.77 -10.72 -12.73
C GLU A 143 10.36 -11.06 -12.22
N GLN A 144 9.50 -11.67 -13.02
CA GLN A 144 8.08 -11.91 -12.67
C GLN A 144 7.92 -12.71 -11.37
N ARG A 145 8.75 -13.74 -11.18
CA ARG A 145 8.72 -14.55 -9.95
C ARG A 145 9.10 -13.72 -8.72
N HIS A 146 10.11 -12.86 -8.84
CA HIS A 146 10.56 -11.97 -7.77
C HIS A 146 9.49 -10.93 -7.45
N ALA A 147 8.95 -10.26 -8.47
CA ALA A 147 7.89 -9.28 -8.35
C ALA A 147 6.61 -9.85 -7.69
N MET A 148 6.26 -11.12 -7.97
CA MET A 148 5.15 -11.78 -7.29
C MET A 148 5.45 -12.02 -5.81
N GLY A 149 6.71 -12.31 -5.45
CA GLY A 149 7.16 -12.41 -4.07
C GLY A 149 7.05 -11.06 -3.35
N ILE A 150 7.52 -9.99 -3.98
CA ILE A 150 7.35 -8.62 -3.48
C ILE A 150 5.87 -8.32 -3.24
N ALA A 151 4.98 -8.62 -4.18
CA ALA A 151 3.55 -8.31 -4.04
C ALA A 151 2.90 -9.01 -2.82
N ASP A 152 3.20 -10.29 -2.57
CA ASP A 152 2.69 -11.02 -1.40
C ASP A 152 3.30 -10.49 -0.09
N GLU A 153 4.57 -10.10 -0.10
CA GLU A 153 5.26 -9.51 1.05
C GLU A 153 4.70 -8.12 1.39
N VAL A 154 4.54 -7.24 0.39
CA VAL A 154 3.93 -5.90 0.53
C VAL A 154 2.54 -6.00 1.13
N TYR A 155 1.71 -6.91 0.64
CA TYR A 155 0.38 -7.14 1.19
C TYR A 155 0.40 -7.65 2.64
N SER A 156 1.26 -8.63 2.93
CA SER A 156 1.40 -9.18 4.30
C SER A 156 1.89 -8.11 5.28
N ASN A 157 2.82 -7.27 4.83
CA ASN A 157 3.38 -6.15 5.58
C ASN A 157 2.35 -5.04 5.82
N MET A 158 1.50 -4.75 4.84
CA MET A 158 0.38 -3.82 4.96
C MET A 158 -0.56 -4.25 6.10
N LEU A 159 -0.97 -5.52 6.11
CA LEU A 159 -1.83 -6.09 7.16
C LEU A 159 -1.15 -6.10 8.53
N LYS A 160 0.12 -6.52 8.59
CA LYS A 160 0.89 -6.59 9.84
C LYS A 160 0.99 -5.23 10.53
N ARG A 161 1.01 -4.14 9.76
CA ARG A 161 1.11 -2.77 10.26
C ARG A 161 -0.24 -2.09 10.46
N GLY A 162 -1.33 -2.84 10.35
CA GLY A 162 -2.68 -2.31 10.53
C GLY A 162 -3.14 -1.35 9.41
N VAL A 163 -2.43 -1.32 8.28
CA VAL A 163 -2.86 -0.54 7.12
C VAL A 163 -3.97 -1.31 6.41
N VAL A 164 -5.16 -0.72 6.35
CA VAL A 164 -6.35 -1.38 5.82
C VAL A 164 -6.31 -1.41 4.28
N PRO A 165 -6.35 -2.61 3.64
CA PRO A 165 -6.48 -2.74 2.19
C PRO A 165 -7.78 -2.15 1.67
N ASP A 166 -7.73 -1.58 0.46
CA ASP A 166 -8.91 -1.11 -0.26
C ASP A 166 -9.19 -1.97 -1.50
N SER A 167 -10.29 -1.69 -2.19
CA SER A 167 -10.62 -2.39 -3.44
C SER A 167 -9.53 -2.24 -4.53
N ALA A 168 -8.76 -1.15 -4.53
CA ALA A 168 -7.67 -0.97 -5.47
C ALA A 168 -6.53 -1.96 -5.16
N THR A 169 -6.20 -2.17 -3.88
CA THR A 169 -5.24 -3.18 -3.40
C THR A 169 -5.58 -4.56 -3.97
N TYR A 170 -6.81 -5.03 -3.79
CA TYR A 170 -7.22 -6.35 -4.28
C TYR A 170 -7.22 -6.46 -5.81
N ASN A 171 -7.66 -5.40 -6.51
CA ASN A 171 -7.55 -5.35 -7.96
C ASN A 171 -6.08 -5.48 -8.43
N TYR A 172 -5.14 -4.81 -7.76
CA TYR A 172 -3.71 -4.90 -8.11
C TYR A 172 -3.11 -6.27 -7.80
N LEU A 173 -3.48 -6.90 -6.68
CA LEU A 173 -3.05 -8.26 -6.34
C LEU A 173 -3.57 -9.31 -7.32
N LEU A 174 -4.83 -9.21 -7.76
CA LEU A 174 -5.40 -10.08 -8.79
C LEU A 174 -4.71 -9.86 -10.14
N ASN A 175 -4.38 -8.61 -10.49
CA ASN A 175 -3.58 -8.32 -11.68
C ASN A 175 -2.16 -8.91 -11.57
N CYS A 176 -1.51 -8.85 -10.40
CA CYS A 176 -0.22 -9.52 -10.17
C CYS A 176 -0.34 -11.03 -10.40
N CYS A 177 -1.40 -11.68 -9.89
CA CYS A 177 -1.67 -13.09 -10.15
C CYS A 177 -1.91 -13.38 -11.64
N HIS A 178 -2.47 -12.43 -12.38
CA HIS A 178 -2.72 -12.57 -13.80
C HIS A 178 -1.44 -12.44 -14.64
N PHE A 179 -0.63 -11.41 -14.39
CA PHE A 179 0.51 -11.03 -15.23
C PHE A 179 1.85 -11.66 -14.82
N LEU A 180 2.06 -11.95 -13.53
CA LEU A 180 3.36 -12.40 -13.01
C LEU A 180 3.47 -13.92 -12.86
N LEU A 181 2.34 -14.62 -12.81
CA LEU A 181 2.33 -16.08 -12.70
C LEU A 181 2.21 -16.72 -14.09
N PRO A 182 3.01 -17.76 -14.39
CA PRO A 182 2.95 -18.40 -15.69
C PRO A 182 1.57 -18.99 -16.01
N PRO A 183 1.05 -18.89 -17.25
CA PRO A 183 -0.27 -19.41 -17.62
C PRO A 183 -0.47 -20.91 -17.37
N GLN A 184 0.62 -21.68 -17.38
CA GLN A 184 0.62 -23.11 -17.07
C GLN A 184 0.39 -23.41 -15.59
N ASP A 185 0.73 -22.48 -14.69
CA ASP A 185 0.56 -22.66 -13.24
C ASP A 185 -0.85 -22.24 -12.80
N LYS A 186 -1.86 -22.86 -13.42
CA LYS A 186 -3.27 -22.57 -13.16
C LYS A 186 -3.63 -22.78 -11.69
N LYS A 187 -3.03 -23.78 -11.05
CA LYS A 187 -3.29 -24.11 -9.64
C LYS A 187 -2.86 -22.97 -8.73
N ARG A 188 -1.61 -22.51 -8.83
CA ARG A 188 -1.10 -21.42 -7.98
C ARG A 188 -1.83 -20.10 -8.25
N ARG A 189 -2.08 -19.78 -9.53
CA ARG A 189 -2.87 -18.59 -9.93
C ARG A 189 -4.23 -18.57 -9.25
N ARG A 190 -4.96 -19.69 -9.35
CA ARG A 190 -6.28 -19.82 -8.73
C ARG A 190 -6.22 -19.74 -7.20
N GLN A 191 -5.23 -20.40 -6.58
CA GLN A 191 -5.08 -20.39 -5.12
C GLN A 191 -4.85 -18.98 -4.57
N LEU A 192 -3.92 -18.22 -5.16
CA LEU A 192 -3.65 -16.84 -4.71
C LEU A 192 -4.82 -15.91 -4.99
N ALA A 193 -5.49 -16.09 -6.12
CA ALA A 193 -6.67 -15.30 -6.42
C ALA A 193 -7.83 -15.54 -5.47
N MET A 194 -8.07 -16.80 -5.10
CA MET A 194 -9.05 -17.15 -4.06
C MET A 194 -8.65 -16.51 -2.73
N LYS A 195 -7.40 -16.67 -2.28
CA LYS A 195 -6.87 -16.02 -1.07
C LYS A 195 -7.19 -14.52 -1.05
N TYR A 196 -6.86 -13.78 -2.11
CA TYR A 196 -7.07 -12.34 -2.15
C TYR A 196 -8.54 -11.95 -2.31
N PHE A 197 -9.33 -12.71 -3.07
CA PHE A 197 -10.74 -12.42 -3.29
C PHE A 197 -11.61 -12.75 -2.07
N ASP A 198 -11.34 -13.86 -1.39
CA ASP A 198 -11.99 -14.23 -0.12
C ASP A 198 -11.71 -13.15 0.94
N ASP A 199 -10.46 -12.71 1.07
CA ASP A 199 -10.11 -11.64 2.01
C ASP A 199 -10.79 -10.29 1.66
N ALA A 200 -10.95 -9.99 0.36
CA ALA A 200 -11.72 -8.83 -0.11
C ALA A 200 -13.21 -8.94 0.26
N LEU A 201 -13.82 -10.12 0.12
CA LEU A 201 -15.21 -10.37 0.51
C LEU A 201 -15.41 -10.21 2.03
N GLU A 202 -14.50 -10.78 2.82
CA GLU A 202 -14.54 -10.67 4.29
C GLU A 202 -14.48 -9.21 4.77
N ARG A 203 -13.74 -8.35 4.04
CA ARG A 203 -13.63 -6.92 4.32
C ARG A 203 -14.63 -6.03 3.59
N GLN A 204 -15.58 -6.62 2.85
CA GLN A 204 -16.61 -5.89 2.08
C GLN A 204 -16.00 -4.94 1.04
N MET A 205 -14.87 -5.33 0.44
CA MET A 205 -14.15 -4.58 -0.60
C MET A 205 -14.43 -5.12 -2.02
N ASP A 206 -15.43 -5.98 -2.19
CA ASP A 206 -15.80 -6.69 -3.43
C ASP A 206 -16.61 -5.83 -4.41
N ASN A 207 -16.06 -4.67 -4.81
CA ASN A 207 -16.69 -3.83 -5.82
C ASN A 207 -16.47 -4.35 -7.26
N ASP A 208 -17.13 -3.71 -8.23
CA ASP A 208 -17.07 -4.11 -9.64
C ASP A 208 -15.65 -4.22 -10.21
N LEU A 209 -14.68 -3.45 -9.69
CA LEU A 209 -13.28 -3.52 -10.12
C LEU A 209 -12.66 -4.86 -9.73
N VAL A 210 -12.85 -5.28 -8.48
CA VAL A 210 -12.32 -6.54 -7.96
C VAL A 210 -12.97 -7.73 -8.67
N TRP A 211 -14.29 -7.67 -8.90
CA TRP A 211 -15.01 -8.69 -9.69
C TRP A 211 -14.49 -8.77 -11.13
N LYS A 212 -14.33 -7.62 -11.81
CA LYS A 212 -13.78 -7.58 -13.16
C LYS A 212 -12.38 -8.19 -13.23
N ALA A 213 -11.51 -7.87 -12.25
CA ALA A 213 -10.16 -8.43 -12.16
C ALA A 213 -10.20 -9.96 -11.99
N LEU A 214 -11.07 -10.47 -11.12
CA LEU A 214 -11.28 -11.91 -10.94
C LEU A 214 -11.72 -12.58 -12.25
N GLY A 215 -12.66 -11.97 -12.97
CA GLY A 215 -13.17 -12.49 -14.25
C GLY A 215 -12.13 -12.51 -15.37
N MET A 216 -11.30 -11.48 -15.46
CA MET A 216 -10.17 -11.45 -16.41
C MET A 216 -9.11 -12.52 -16.08
N MET A 217 -8.99 -12.88 -14.80
CA MET A 217 -7.99 -13.82 -14.34
C MET A 217 -8.47 -15.29 -14.45
N ASP A 218 -9.68 -15.61 -13.99
CA ASP A 218 -10.30 -16.93 -14.08
C ASP A 218 -11.82 -16.80 -14.15
N SER A 219 -12.36 -16.91 -15.37
CA SER A 219 -13.81 -16.80 -15.62
C SER A 219 -14.64 -17.89 -14.93
N LYS A 220 -14.06 -19.07 -14.67
CA LYS A 220 -14.74 -20.14 -13.93
C LYS A 220 -14.83 -19.79 -12.45
N LEU A 221 -13.77 -19.21 -11.91
CA LEU A 221 -13.76 -18.74 -10.53
C LEU A 221 -14.75 -17.59 -10.34
N HIS A 222 -14.76 -16.63 -11.25
CA HIS A 222 -15.76 -15.56 -11.26
C HIS A 222 -17.19 -16.13 -11.27
N HIS A 223 -17.50 -17.04 -12.19
CA HIS A 223 -18.82 -17.68 -12.23
C HIS A 223 -19.17 -18.38 -10.91
N PHE A 224 -18.21 -19.12 -10.33
CA PHE A 224 -18.38 -19.80 -9.04
C PHE A 224 -18.76 -18.82 -7.91
N TYR A 225 -18.08 -17.68 -7.78
CA TYR A 225 -18.44 -16.70 -6.76
C TYR A 225 -19.74 -15.97 -7.08
N SER A 226 -20.03 -15.66 -8.35
CA SER A 226 -21.27 -14.99 -8.73
C SER A 226 -22.51 -15.84 -8.47
N THR A 227 -22.44 -17.17 -8.64
CA THR A 227 -23.58 -18.07 -8.39
C THR A 227 -23.77 -18.39 -6.93
N ASN A 228 -22.70 -18.38 -6.13
CA ASN A 228 -22.74 -18.71 -4.70
C ASN A 228 -22.73 -17.46 -3.80
N ARG A 229 -22.93 -16.26 -4.36
CA ARG A 229 -22.91 -15.02 -3.57
C ARG A 229 -24.01 -15.11 -2.49
N PRO A 230 -23.66 -15.10 -1.19
CA PRO A 230 -24.67 -15.03 -0.16
C PRO A 230 -25.46 -13.74 -0.39
N SER A 231 -26.78 -13.87 -0.54
CA SER A 231 -27.66 -12.72 -0.68
C SER A 231 -27.49 -11.86 0.57
N SER A 232 -26.89 -10.68 0.41
CA SER A 232 -26.64 -9.70 1.47
C SER A 232 -27.92 -9.07 2.04
N SER A 233 -29.07 -9.75 1.91
CA SER A 233 -30.41 -9.23 2.23
C SER A 233 -31.07 -9.94 3.41
N SER A 234 -30.34 -10.66 4.26
CA SER A 234 -30.86 -11.05 5.58
C SER A 234 -30.21 -10.20 6.66
N SER A 235 -30.63 -8.94 6.74
CA SER A 235 -30.52 -8.19 7.98
C SER A 235 -31.20 -9.02 9.08
N PRO A 236 -30.56 -9.26 10.24
CA PRO A 236 -31.26 -9.86 11.36
C PRO A 236 -32.34 -8.88 11.79
N THR A 237 -33.59 -9.17 11.43
CA THR A 237 -34.75 -8.52 12.03
C THR A 237 -34.59 -8.65 13.53
N ALA A 238 -34.33 -7.52 14.20
CA ALA A 238 -34.35 -7.43 15.64
C ALA A 238 -35.71 -7.97 16.11
N ALA A 239 -35.69 -9.14 16.74
CA ALA A 239 -36.82 -9.61 17.51
C ALA A 239 -36.97 -8.62 18.68
N THR A 240 -37.98 -7.77 18.58
CA THR A 240 -38.53 -7.04 19.72
C THR A 240 -39.01 -8.07 20.72
N GLU A 241 -38.27 -8.21 21.83
CA GLU A 241 -38.76 -8.85 23.05
C GLU A 241 -39.91 -7.99 23.59
N GLU A 242 -41.14 -8.44 23.37
CA GLU A 242 -42.30 -8.00 24.15
C GLU A 242 -42.17 -8.62 25.54
N GLU A 243 -41.83 -7.80 26.54
CA GLU A 243 -41.97 -8.14 27.95
C GLU A 243 -43.47 -8.27 28.28
N GLU A 244 -43.96 -9.50 28.37
CA GLU A 244 -45.20 -9.81 29.10
C GLU A 244 -44.94 -9.68 30.61
N GLU A 245 -45.34 -8.55 31.20
CA GLU A 245 -45.59 -8.43 32.63
C GLU A 245 -46.81 -9.29 33.02
N GLY A 246 -46.58 -10.58 33.25
CA GLY A 246 -47.51 -11.48 33.91
C GLY A 246 -47.43 -11.32 35.43
N GLY A 247 -48.41 -10.61 36.00
CA GLY A 247 -48.58 -10.52 37.45
C GLY A 247 -48.98 -11.86 38.07
N GLU A 248 -48.35 -12.21 39.21
CA GLU A 248 -48.86 -13.25 40.10
C GLU A 248 -48.88 -12.74 41.55
N SER A 249 -50.10 -12.44 41.98
CA SER A 249 -50.51 -12.31 43.37
C SER A 249 -50.79 -13.71 43.91
N THR A 250 -50.16 -14.11 45.00
CA THR A 250 -50.78 -15.03 45.97
C THR A 250 -50.15 -14.88 47.35
N ALA A 251 -51.02 -14.56 48.30
CA ALA A 251 -50.78 -14.62 49.72
C ALA A 251 -50.63 -16.07 50.21
N LEU A 252 -49.88 -16.28 51.30
CA LEU A 252 -50.27 -17.03 52.51
C LEU A 252 -49.03 -17.50 53.30
N SER A 253 -48.74 -16.81 54.41
CA SER A 253 -48.63 -17.36 55.78
C SER A 253 -47.92 -16.36 56.70
#